data_AF-A0A4Y2IFP7-F1
#
_entry.id   AF-A0A4Y2IFP7-F1
#
_cell.length_a   1.000
_cell.length_b   1.000
_cell.length_c   1.000
_cell.angle_alpha   90.00
_cell.angle_beta   90.00
_cell.angle_gamma   90.00
#
_symmetry.space_group_name_H-M   'P 1'
#
loop_
_entity.id
_entity.type
_entity.pdbx_description
1 polymer ?
#
loop_
_entity_poly.entity_id
_entity_poly.type
_entity_poly.pdbx_seq_one_letter_code
_entity_poly.pdbx_strand_id
1 'polypeptide(L)'
;MMYDAHFGDFFLMAPNDTASVSHWWDSAEPLWITAEKKGLRSALYWWDGCQVEIRGRKPTFCRKYKYVGYAWPTVNEDTRDALLTALQLLENNEIQLVQIYYEPVDFYGKKLD
;
A
#
# COMPACT_ATOMS: atom_id res chain seq x y z
N MET A 1 -3.23 -4.31 17.00
CA MET A 1 -4.44 -3.52 17.28
C MET A 1 -4.01 -2.29 18.04
N MET A 2 -4.51 -1.13 17.65
CA MET A 2 -4.34 0.13 18.38
C MET A 2 -5.71 0.74 18.66
N TYR A 3 -5.83 1.57 19.68
CA TYR A 3 -7.07 2.26 20.05
C TYR A 3 -6.79 3.74 20.22
N ASP A 4 -7.66 4.60 19.68
CA ASP A 4 -7.60 6.03 19.85
C ASP A 4 -8.80 6.50 20.68
N ALA A 5 -8.52 7.05 21.87
CA ALA A 5 -9.54 7.49 22.81
C ALA A 5 -10.25 8.79 22.39
N HIS A 6 -9.63 9.61 21.54
CA HIS A 6 -10.25 10.82 21.00
C HIS A 6 -11.32 10.49 19.96
N PHE A 7 -11.02 9.52 19.08
CA PHE A 7 -11.96 9.06 18.04
C PHE A 7 -12.87 7.92 18.50
N GLY A 8 -12.53 7.24 19.60
CA GLY A 8 -13.27 6.07 20.08
C GLY A 8 -13.18 4.88 19.13
N ASP A 9 -12.09 4.76 18.37
CA ASP A 9 -11.94 3.81 17.26
C ASP A 9 -10.74 2.87 17.45
N PHE A 10 -10.79 1.70 16.79
CA PHE A 10 -9.73 0.71 16.79
C PHE A 10 -9.09 0.60 15.41
N PHE A 11 -7.76 0.65 15.36
CA PHE A 11 -7.01 0.28 14.18
C PHE A 11 -6.71 -1.23 14.22
N LEU A 12 -7.25 -1.96 13.26
CA LEU A 12 -6.87 -3.33 12.92
C LEU A 12 -6.12 -3.32 11.59
N MET A 13 -5.08 -4.15 11.47
CA MET A 13 -4.25 -4.14 10.25
C MET A 13 -5.07 -4.47 9.00
N ALA A 14 -4.63 -3.93 7.87
CA ALA A 14 -5.16 -4.33 6.57
C ALA A 14 -5.14 -5.88 6.44
N PRO A 15 -6.15 -6.50 5.82
CA PRO A 15 -7.18 -5.89 4.97
C PRO A 15 -8.43 -5.42 5.73
N ASN A 16 -8.40 -5.27 7.05
CA ASN A 16 -9.55 -4.74 7.79
C ASN A 16 -9.90 -3.30 7.37
N ASP A 17 -11.18 -2.98 7.23
CA ASP A 17 -11.63 -1.67 6.77
C ASP A 17 -11.28 -0.52 7.72
N THR A 18 -11.14 -0.79 9.02
CA THR A 18 -10.69 0.21 10.01
C THR A 18 -9.30 0.75 9.71
N ALA A 19 -8.44 -0.05 9.06
CA ALA A 19 -7.13 0.40 8.60
C ALA A 19 -7.22 1.56 7.58
N SER A 20 -8.38 1.71 6.92
CA SER A 20 -8.57 2.65 5.83
C SER A 20 -9.17 3.99 6.22
N VAL A 21 -9.41 4.22 7.52
CA VAL A 21 -9.98 5.48 8.01
C VAL A 21 -8.90 6.55 8.07
N SER A 22 -9.14 7.72 7.43
CA SER A 22 -8.10 8.73 7.17
C SER A 22 -7.47 9.32 8.44
N HIS A 23 -8.20 9.42 9.55
CA HIS A 23 -7.70 10.06 10.78
C HIS A 23 -6.45 9.36 11.34
N TRP A 24 -6.29 8.06 11.07
CA TRP A 24 -5.08 7.31 11.43
C TRP A 24 -3.83 7.73 10.63
N TRP A 25 -4.01 8.35 9.46
CA TRP A 25 -2.96 8.63 8.48
C TRP A 25 -2.72 10.12 8.25
N ASP A 26 -3.68 10.98 8.58
CA ASP A 26 -3.66 12.42 8.24
C ASP A 26 -2.59 13.23 9.00
N SER A 27 -1.97 12.66 10.04
CA SER A 27 -0.90 13.30 10.83
C SER A 27 0.40 13.53 10.05
N ALA A 28 0.63 12.80 8.95
CA ALA A 28 1.83 12.93 8.13
C ALA A 28 1.50 12.96 6.63
N GLU A 29 2.51 13.29 5.82
CA GLU A 29 2.41 13.24 4.36
C GLU A 29 3.32 12.14 3.81
N PRO A 30 2.76 11.05 3.25
CA PRO A 30 3.55 10.03 2.59
C PRO A 30 4.18 10.50 1.29
N LEU A 31 5.28 9.86 0.89
CA LEU A 31 6.05 10.23 -0.32
C LEU A 31 5.20 10.26 -1.60
N TRP A 32 4.28 9.31 -1.76
CA TRP A 32 3.39 9.27 -2.93
C TRP A 32 2.41 10.44 -2.98
N ILE A 33 1.93 10.91 -1.83
CA ILE A 33 1.08 12.12 -1.76
C ILE A 33 1.90 13.35 -2.16
N THR A 34 3.16 13.45 -1.73
CA THR A 34 4.07 14.52 -2.19
C THR A 34 4.26 14.50 -3.70
N ALA A 35 4.41 13.33 -4.30
CA ALA A 35 4.54 13.17 -5.76
C ALA A 35 3.27 13.65 -6.49
N GLU A 36 2.10 13.17 -6.08
CA GLU A 36 0.81 13.56 -6.65
C GLU A 36 0.55 15.07 -6.54
N LYS A 37 0.91 15.68 -5.40
CA LYS A 37 0.82 17.15 -5.21
C LYS A 37 1.70 17.94 -6.18
N LYS A 38 2.82 17.37 -6.63
CA LYS A 38 3.71 17.98 -7.62
C LYS A 38 3.33 17.64 -9.07
N GLY A 39 2.16 17.02 -9.28
CA GLY A 39 1.68 16.62 -10.60
C GLY A 39 2.38 15.37 -11.15
N LEU A 40 3.10 14.63 -10.31
CA LEU A 40 3.73 13.36 -10.67
C LEU A 40 2.78 12.22 -10.33
N ARG A 41 2.71 11.20 -11.19
CA ARG A 41 1.83 10.05 -11.00
C ARG A 41 2.56 8.95 -10.25
N SER A 42 1.87 8.29 -9.33
CA SER A 42 2.41 7.22 -8.49
C SER A 42 1.62 5.90 -8.60
N ALA A 43 2.34 4.77 -8.61
CA ALA A 43 1.74 3.44 -8.62
C ALA A 43 2.21 2.62 -7.42
N LEU A 44 1.24 2.23 -6.57
CA LEU A 44 1.50 1.49 -5.35
C LEU A 44 0.91 0.08 -5.46
N TYR A 45 1.75 -0.92 -5.22
CA TYR A 45 1.38 -2.33 -5.22
C TYR A 45 1.49 -2.89 -3.80
N TRP A 46 0.34 -3.18 -3.21
CA TRP A 46 0.14 -3.78 -1.88
C TRP A 46 0.72 -2.96 -0.71
N TRP A 47 1.17 -1.75 -0.98
CA TRP A 47 1.69 -0.83 0.02
C TRP A 47 0.57 -0.33 0.92
N ASP A 48 0.70 -0.54 2.23
CA ASP A 48 -0.34 -0.13 3.17
C ASP A 48 -0.44 1.41 3.25
N GLY A 49 -1.67 1.91 3.26
CA GLY A 49 -1.97 3.33 3.10
C GLY A 49 -2.32 3.73 1.66
N CYS A 50 -2.03 2.91 0.63
CA CYS A 50 -2.42 3.26 -0.74
C CYS A 50 -3.93 3.35 -0.93
N GLN A 51 -4.67 2.54 -0.17
CA GLN A 51 -6.14 2.48 -0.21
C GLN A 51 -6.81 3.70 0.45
N VAL A 52 -6.06 4.42 1.29
CA VAL A 52 -6.55 5.48 2.15
C VAL A 52 -6.55 6.80 1.42
N GLU A 53 -7.62 7.56 1.58
CA GLU A 53 -7.61 8.96 1.19
C GLU A 53 -6.91 9.77 2.28
N ILE A 54 -5.70 10.23 2.02
CA ILE A 54 -4.88 10.96 2.98
C ILE A 54 -4.91 12.42 2.56
N ARG A 55 -5.49 13.28 3.41
CA ARG A 55 -5.68 14.72 3.12
C ARG A 55 -6.34 15.00 1.77
N GLY A 56 -7.36 14.21 1.41
CA GLY A 56 -8.11 14.38 0.16
C GLY A 56 -7.37 13.94 -1.11
N ARG A 57 -6.37 13.06 -0.96
CA ARG A 57 -5.53 12.57 -2.07
C ARG A 57 -5.29 11.07 -1.97
N LYS A 58 -5.12 10.44 -3.12
CA LYS A 58 -4.74 9.03 -3.31
C LYS A 58 -3.64 8.95 -4.36
N PRO A 59 -2.82 7.88 -4.37
CA PRO A 59 -1.94 7.62 -5.50
C PRO A 59 -2.77 7.42 -6.78
N THR A 60 -2.16 7.71 -7.93
CA THR A 60 -2.75 7.48 -9.26
C THR A 60 -3.20 6.02 -9.43
N PHE A 61 -2.39 5.07 -8.96
CA PHE A 61 -2.72 3.65 -8.96
C PHE A 61 -2.46 3.02 -7.58
N CYS A 62 -3.41 2.23 -7.10
CA CYS A 62 -3.29 1.45 -5.87
C CYS A 62 -3.86 0.06 -6.08
N ARG A 63 -3.00 -0.95 -5.94
CA ARG A 63 -3.41 -2.33 -5.70
C ARG A 63 -3.40 -2.55 -4.19
N LYS A 64 -4.59 -2.68 -3.58
CA LYS A 64 -4.73 -2.81 -2.13
C LYS A 64 -3.92 -3.98 -1.58
N TYR A 65 -3.47 -3.84 -0.33
CA TYR A 65 -2.81 -4.91 0.40
C TYR A 65 -3.58 -6.23 0.32
N LYS A 66 -2.84 -7.31 0.15
CA LYS A 66 -3.35 -8.67 0.08
C LYS A 66 -2.44 -9.55 0.93
N TYR A 67 -3.02 -10.19 1.93
CA TYR A 67 -2.29 -11.07 2.84
C TYR A 67 -1.77 -12.31 2.12
N VAL A 68 -0.51 -12.70 2.37
CA VAL A 68 0.12 -13.88 1.76
C VAL A 68 -0.62 -15.16 2.13
N GLY A 69 -0.65 -15.52 3.41
CA GLY A 69 -1.23 -16.75 3.99
C GLY A 69 -1.85 -17.78 3.03
N TYR A 70 -3.13 -18.07 3.20
CA TYR A 70 -3.91 -18.88 2.25
C TYR A 70 -4.55 -18.03 1.13
N ALA A 71 -4.46 -16.71 1.23
CA ALA A 71 -5.17 -15.79 0.36
C ALA A 71 -4.38 -15.46 -0.92
N TRP A 72 -3.08 -15.75 -0.98
CA TRP A 72 -2.24 -15.36 -2.12
C TRP A 72 -1.18 -16.39 -2.52
N PRO A 73 -1.61 -17.52 -3.12
CA PRO A 73 -0.68 -18.56 -3.59
C PRO A 73 0.25 -18.09 -4.72
N THR A 74 -0.14 -17.07 -5.49
CA THR A 74 0.60 -16.54 -6.65
C THR A 74 1.44 -15.31 -6.34
N VAL A 75 1.80 -15.08 -5.07
CA VAL A 75 2.50 -13.84 -4.65
C VAL A 75 3.80 -13.60 -5.42
N ASN A 76 4.54 -14.65 -5.74
CA ASN A 76 5.80 -14.54 -6.47
C ASN A 76 5.58 -14.11 -7.93
N GLU A 77 4.63 -14.77 -8.61
CA GLU A 77 4.25 -14.45 -9.99
C GLU A 77 3.65 -13.05 -10.07
N ASP A 78 2.69 -12.72 -9.20
CA ASP A 78 2.04 -11.42 -9.16
C ASP A 78 3.05 -10.29 -8.89
N THR A 79 4.03 -10.51 -8.00
CA THR A 79 5.09 -9.53 -7.70
C THR A 79 6.01 -9.34 -8.90
N ARG A 80 6.38 -10.42 -9.60
CA ARG A 80 7.16 -10.35 -10.83
C ARG A 80 6.41 -9.55 -11.90
N ASP A 81 5.13 -9.81 -12.08
CA ASP A 81 4.31 -9.09 -13.07
C ASP A 81 4.14 -7.62 -12.70
N ALA A 82 3.99 -7.30 -11.41
CA ALA A 82 3.97 -5.92 -10.92
C ALA A 82 5.29 -5.19 -11.19
N LEU A 83 6.43 -5.86 -10.99
CA LEU A 83 7.75 -5.30 -11.32
C LEU A 83 7.90 -5.01 -12.81
N LEU A 84 7.56 -5.96 -13.68
CA LEU A 84 7.64 -5.78 -15.13
C LEU A 84 6.71 -4.66 -15.61
N THR A 85 5.48 -4.62 -15.09
CA THR A 85 4.51 -3.55 -15.39
C THR A 85 5.04 -2.20 -14.92
N ALA A 86 5.58 -2.13 -13.70
CA ALA A 86 6.15 -0.91 -13.16
C ALA A 86 7.31 -0.36 -14.00
N LEU A 87 8.20 -1.25 -14.46
CA LEU A 87 9.30 -0.86 -15.36
C LEU A 87 8.75 -0.28 -16.66
N GLN A 88 7.78 -0.93 -17.29
CA GLN A 88 7.17 -0.42 -18.53
C GLN A 88 6.51 0.96 -18.32
N LEU A 89 5.80 1.16 -17.20
CA LEU A 89 5.15 2.44 -16.88
C LEU A 89 6.18 3.56 -16.64
N LEU A 90 7.31 3.24 -15.99
CA LEU A 90 8.41 4.18 -15.79
C LEU A 90 9.09 4.53 -17.12
N GLU A 91 9.40 3.52 -17.95
CA GLU A 91 10.02 3.70 -19.27
C GLU A 91 9.15 4.54 -20.22
N ASN A 92 7.83 4.33 -20.18
CA ASN A 92 6.86 5.11 -20.98
C ASN A 92 6.58 6.50 -20.39
N ASN A 93 7.18 6.84 -19.24
CA ASN A 93 6.91 8.07 -18.48
C ASN A 93 5.42 8.25 -18.10
N GLU A 94 4.70 7.13 -17.91
CA GLU A 94 3.30 7.13 -17.48
C GLU A 94 3.16 7.30 -15.96
N ILE A 95 4.16 6.84 -15.21
CA ILE A 95 4.31 6.93 -13.75
C ILE A 95 5.72 7.43 -13.42
N GLN A 96 5.89 8.18 -12.34
CA GLN A 96 7.20 8.71 -11.89
C GLN A 96 7.64 8.19 -10.52
N LEU A 97 6.76 7.52 -9.78
CA LEU A 97 7.07 6.87 -8.51
C LEU A 97 6.35 5.53 -8.42
N VAL A 98 7.08 4.48 -8.09
CA VAL A 98 6.51 3.15 -7.82
C VAL A 98 6.93 2.69 -6.43
N GLN A 99 6.01 2.06 -5.71
CA GLN A 99 6.33 1.29 -4.51
C GLN A 99 5.66 -0.08 -4.57
N ILE A 100 6.40 -1.12 -4.20
CA ILE A 100 5.93 -2.51 -4.21
C ILE A 100 6.27 -3.11 -2.85
N TYR A 101 5.26 -3.65 -2.17
CA TYR A 101 5.43 -4.37 -0.92
C TYR A 101 5.50 -5.89 -1.17
N TYR A 102 6.42 -6.58 -0.52
CA TYR A 102 6.65 -8.01 -0.66
C TYR A 102 6.72 -8.67 0.73
N GLU A 103 5.60 -9.26 1.16
CA GLU A 103 5.43 -9.90 2.47
C GLU A 103 6.09 -11.29 2.66
N PRO A 104 6.25 -12.18 1.64
CA PRO A 104 6.52 -13.60 1.87
C PRO A 104 7.67 -13.93 2.82
N VAL A 105 8.76 -13.18 2.79
CA VAL A 105 9.91 -13.43 3.67
C VAL A 105 9.55 -13.26 5.15
N ASP A 106 8.77 -12.23 5.50
CA ASP A 106 8.30 -12.03 6.89
C ASP A 106 7.31 -13.14 7.29
N PHE A 107 6.35 -13.43 6.42
CA PHE A 107 5.32 -14.45 6.69
C PHE A 107 5.91 -15.84 6.93
N TYR A 108 6.79 -16.31 6.05
CA TYR A 108 7.40 -17.63 6.19
C TYR A 108 8.45 -17.67 7.29
N GLY A 109 9.14 -16.54 7.56
CA GLY A 109 10.08 -16.43 8.68
C GLY A 109 9.40 -16.65 10.03
N LYS A 110 8.30 -15.93 10.30
CA LYS A 110 7.53 -16.06 11.56
C LYS A 110 6.85 -17.41 11.74
N LYS A 111 6.53 -18.13 10.66
CA LYS A 111 5.87 -19.45 10.75
C LYS A 111 6.78 -20.53 11.35
N LEU A 112 8.09 -20.29 11.38
CA LEU A 112 9.07 -21.25 11.90
C LEU A 112 9.36 -21.08 13.40
N ASP A 113 8.81 -20.04 14.04
CA ASP A 113 8.80 -19.83 15.50
C ASP A 113 7.53 -20.41 16.14
#